data_AF-A0A7Z9WLI0-F1
#
_entry.id   AF-A0A7Z9WLI0-F1
#
_cell.length_a   1.000
_cell.length_b   1.000
_cell.length_c   1.000
_cell.angle_alpha   90.00
_cell.angle_beta   90.00
_cell.angle_gamma   90.00
#
_symmetry.space_group_name_H-M   'P 1'
#
loop_
_entity.id
_entity.type
_entity.pdbx_description
1 polymer ?
#
loop_
_entity_poly.entity_id
_entity_poly.type
_entity_poly.pdbx_seq_one_letter_code
_entity_poly.pdbx_strand_id
1 'polypeptide(L)'
;AYIEVSTDGGRTWDILPGRYTTDTNPTGNSFGHAYTGKSGVEGRDSETEEPIWIKEEVDLTPYVGQEVLIRFEYITDDAVNHVGLCVDDIAIPELGYFYDVEEGEGGWVAEGFIRTDNVLPQRFLVQLIELDSEPRVRRMELDQRQEGRLVVRGLGEEVERAVLVVSGLAPVTTELASYEYSIVPVED
;
A
#
# COMPACT_ATOMS: atom_id res chain seq x y z
N ALA A 1 0.74 -5.92 13.45
CA ALA A 1 1.11 -4.57 13.97
C ALA A 1 0.76 -4.47 15.44
N TYR A 2 1.38 -3.55 16.18
CA TYR A 2 1.23 -3.38 17.62
C TYR A 2 1.01 -1.91 17.96
N ILE A 3 0.29 -1.64 19.05
CA ILE A 3 0.35 -0.35 19.74
C ILE A 3 1.11 -0.59 21.04
N GLU A 4 2.08 0.26 21.33
CA GLU A 4 2.96 0.08 22.47
C GLU A 4 3.16 1.38 23.23
N VAL A 5 3.49 1.24 24.50
CA VAL A 5 3.77 2.35 25.40
C VAL A 5 5.15 2.21 26.02
N SER A 6 5.83 3.34 26.18
CA SER A 6 7.06 3.43 26.95
C SER A 6 6.90 4.43 28.08
N THR A 7 7.31 4.02 29.28
CA THR A 7 7.32 4.85 30.48
C THR A 7 8.72 5.34 30.84
N ASP A 8 9.72 4.99 30.02
CA ASP A 8 11.14 5.14 30.37
C ASP A 8 11.97 5.86 29.29
N GLY A 9 11.29 6.66 28.47
CA GLY A 9 11.90 7.46 27.40
C GLY A 9 12.22 6.66 26.14
N GLY A 10 11.49 5.56 25.89
CA GLY A 10 11.63 4.74 24.69
C GLY A 10 12.71 3.65 24.80
N ARG A 11 13.22 3.36 26.00
CA ARG A 11 14.23 2.30 26.20
C ARG A 11 13.57 0.91 26.24
N THR A 12 12.39 0.81 26.83
CA THR A 12 11.54 -0.38 26.79
C THR A 12 10.12 -0.02 26.38
N TRP A 13 9.44 -0.98 25.76
CA TRP A 13 8.09 -0.84 25.23
C TRP A 13 7.22 -2.02 25.67
N ASP A 14 6.04 -1.73 26.17
CA ASP A 14 5.01 -2.70 26.53
C ASP A 14 3.90 -2.68 25.50
N ILE A 15 3.47 -3.85 25.02
CA ILE A 15 2.36 -3.98 24.08
C ILE A 15 1.03 -3.73 24.79
N LEU A 16 0.24 -2.81 24.24
CA LEU A 16 -1.08 -2.47 24.74
C LEU A 16 -2.16 -3.35 24.08
N PRO A 17 -3.04 -4.01 24.86
CA PRO A 17 -4.19 -4.70 24.29
C PRO A 17 -5.23 -3.68 23.78
N GLY A 18 -5.64 -3.84 22.53
CA GLY A 18 -6.75 -3.11 21.91
C GLY A 18 -7.96 -4.03 21.66
N ARG A 19 -9.11 -3.42 21.36
CA ARG A 19 -10.36 -4.16 21.11
C ARG A 19 -10.24 -5.14 19.94
N TYR A 20 -9.46 -4.80 18.92
CA TYR A 20 -9.30 -5.61 17.71
C TYR A 20 -7.95 -6.34 17.64
N THR A 21 -7.25 -6.45 18.77
CA THR A 21 -6.01 -7.21 18.88
C THR A 21 -6.24 -8.65 19.33
N THR A 22 -5.33 -9.55 18.99
CA THR A 22 -5.32 -10.94 19.47
C THR A 22 -3.93 -11.35 19.93
N ASP A 23 -3.87 -12.15 20.99
CA ASP A 23 -2.65 -12.81 21.49
C ASP A 23 -2.46 -14.22 20.90
N THR A 24 -3.37 -14.64 20.02
CA THR A 24 -3.31 -15.96 19.36
C THR A 24 -2.03 -16.07 18.52
N ASN A 25 -1.15 -16.99 18.92
CA ASN A 25 0.18 -17.15 18.33
C ASN A 25 0.44 -18.60 17.83
N PRO A 26 -0.27 -19.08 16.81
CA PRO A 26 -0.17 -20.48 16.37
C PRO A 26 1.16 -20.79 15.68
N THR A 27 1.85 -19.78 15.15
CA THR A 27 3.12 -19.91 14.43
C THR A 27 4.34 -19.56 15.28
N GLY A 28 4.15 -18.99 16.47
CA GLY A 28 5.24 -18.53 17.34
C GLY A 28 5.83 -17.17 16.96
N ASN A 29 5.30 -16.48 15.96
CA ASN A 29 5.84 -15.22 15.43
C ASN A 29 5.17 -13.96 16.01
N SER A 30 4.10 -14.08 16.81
CA SER A 30 3.51 -12.93 17.50
C SER A 30 4.25 -12.60 18.80
N PHE A 31 4.47 -11.31 19.06
CA PHE A 31 5.10 -10.80 20.28
C PHE A 31 4.10 -10.47 21.41
N GLY A 32 2.79 -10.51 21.11
CA GLY A 32 1.74 -10.19 22.07
C GLY A 32 0.41 -9.89 21.40
N HIS A 33 -0.38 -8.99 21.98
CA HIS A 33 -1.63 -8.50 21.42
C HIS A 33 -1.36 -7.73 20.11
N ALA A 34 -1.68 -8.36 18.98
CA ALA A 34 -1.37 -7.83 17.66
C ALA A 34 -2.62 -7.60 16.82
N TYR A 35 -2.56 -6.60 15.94
CA TYR A 35 -3.38 -6.53 14.73
C TYR A 35 -2.86 -7.54 13.71
N THR A 36 -3.74 -8.45 13.32
CA THR A 36 -3.52 -9.45 12.28
C THR A 36 -4.83 -9.68 11.51
N GLY A 37 -4.73 -10.11 10.25
CA GLY A 37 -5.88 -10.24 9.35
C GLY A 37 -6.34 -8.91 8.75
N LYS A 38 -7.62 -8.84 8.35
CA LYS A 38 -8.25 -7.67 7.72
C LYS A 38 -9.15 -6.95 8.72
N SER A 39 -9.13 -5.61 8.72
CA SER A 39 -9.97 -4.80 9.60
C SER A 39 -11.44 -4.86 9.20
N GLY A 40 -12.33 -4.98 10.20
CA GLY A 40 -13.78 -4.99 10.01
C GLY A 40 -14.35 -6.25 9.32
N VAL A 41 -13.53 -7.28 9.15
CA VAL A 41 -13.91 -8.57 8.55
C VAL A 41 -13.89 -9.65 9.63
N GLU A 42 -14.99 -10.40 9.79
CA GLU A 42 -15.11 -11.48 10.78
C GLU A 42 -15.30 -12.85 10.08
N GLY A 43 -14.61 -13.89 10.55
CA GLY A 43 -14.83 -15.27 10.10
C GLY A 43 -13.85 -15.79 9.04
N ARG A 44 -14.13 -17.01 8.54
CA ARG A 44 -13.23 -17.78 7.65
C ARG A 44 -13.34 -17.43 6.16
N ASP A 45 -14.40 -16.73 5.75
CA ASP A 45 -14.60 -16.29 4.35
C ASP A 45 -14.00 -14.90 4.08
N SER A 46 -13.04 -14.47 4.91
CA SER A 46 -12.40 -13.14 4.87
C SER A 46 -11.51 -12.89 3.66
N GLU A 47 -11.28 -13.87 2.79
CA GLU A 47 -10.38 -13.73 1.64
C GLU A 47 -10.92 -12.74 0.60
N THR A 48 -12.25 -12.68 0.40
CA THR A 48 -12.88 -11.85 -0.63
C THR A 48 -13.45 -10.53 -0.12
N GLU A 49 -13.54 -10.34 1.20
CA GLU A 49 -14.04 -9.09 1.77
C GLU A 49 -12.91 -8.04 1.83
N GLU A 50 -13.26 -6.81 1.46
CA GLU A 50 -12.38 -5.66 1.54
C GLU A 50 -12.31 -5.15 3.00
N PRO A 51 -11.12 -4.79 3.50
CA PRO A 51 -10.99 -4.20 4.81
C PRO A 51 -11.71 -2.84 4.85
N ILE A 52 -12.30 -2.51 6.00
CA ILE A 52 -12.90 -1.20 6.27
C ILE A 52 -12.18 -0.49 7.41
N TRP A 53 -12.30 0.84 7.45
CA TRP A 53 -11.88 1.62 8.62
C TRP A 53 -12.69 1.19 9.84
N ILE A 54 -11.98 0.93 10.94
CA ILE A 54 -12.57 0.60 12.23
C ILE A 54 -12.02 1.55 13.29
N LYS A 55 -12.87 1.90 14.25
CA LYS A 55 -12.46 2.70 15.40
C LYS A 55 -11.83 1.81 16.46
N GLU A 56 -10.56 2.03 16.75
CA GLU A 56 -9.85 1.35 17.84
C GLU A 56 -9.79 2.23 19.10
N GLU A 57 -9.86 1.58 20.27
CA GLU A 57 -9.72 2.21 21.58
C GLU A 57 -8.81 1.37 22.48
N VAL A 58 -7.79 2.01 23.04
CA VAL A 58 -6.81 1.39 23.94
C VAL A 58 -6.83 2.11 25.27
N ASP A 59 -6.90 1.36 26.37
CA ASP A 59 -6.96 1.94 27.72
C ASP A 59 -5.58 2.41 28.19
N LEU A 60 -5.46 3.73 28.41
CA LEU A 60 -4.26 4.37 28.97
C LEU A 60 -4.40 4.72 30.45
N THR A 61 -5.49 4.33 31.11
CA THR A 61 -5.73 4.57 32.56
C THR A 61 -4.54 4.18 33.44
N PRO A 62 -3.83 3.06 33.21
CA PRO A 62 -2.67 2.69 34.03
C PRO A 62 -1.51 3.70 34.01
N TYR A 63 -1.49 4.61 33.04
CA TYR A 63 -0.40 5.57 32.81
C TYR A 63 -0.76 7.01 33.22
N VAL A 64 -1.91 7.21 33.87
CA VAL A 64 -2.34 8.52 34.34
C VAL A 64 -1.34 9.10 35.35
N GLY A 65 -1.00 10.37 35.18
CA GLY A 65 -0.14 11.13 36.11
C GLY A 65 1.36 11.05 35.81
N GLN A 66 1.75 10.44 34.69
CA GLN A 66 3.13 10.42 34.21
C GLN A 66 3.19 10.67 32.69
N GLU A 67 4.38 11.01 32.20
CA GLU A 67 4.63 11.13 30.77
C GLU A 67 4.94 9.75 30.19
N VAL A 68 4.34 9.44 29.03
CA VAL A 68 4.58 8.21 28.29
C VAL A 68 4.78 8.53 26.81
N LEU A 69 5.48 7.64 26.12
CA LEU A 69 5.51 7.62 24.66
C LEU A 69 4.57 6.53 24.17
N ILE A 70 3.84 6.80 23.10
CA ILE A 70 3.01 5.81 22.39
C ILE A 70 3.62 5.62 21.01
N ARG A 71 3.65 4.37 20.52
CA ARG A 71 4.05 4.07 19.14
C ARG A 71 3.15 3.04 18.49
N PHE A 72 3.07 3.11 17.17
CA PHE A 72 2.58 2.03 16.32
C PHE A 72 3.78 1.31 15.72
N GLU A 73 3.83 -0.02 15.85
CA GLU A 73 4.93 -0.82 15.31
C GLU A 73 4.38 -1.84 14.29
N TYR A 74 4.90 -1.80 13.08
CA TYR A 74 4.56 -2.74 12.02
C TYR A 74 5.74 -3.64 11.72
N ILE A 75 5.56 -4.93 11.96
CA ILE A 75 6.56 -5.98 11.74
C ILE A 75 5.97 -6.99 10.77
N THR A 76 6.73 -7.33 9.73
CA THR A 76 6.43 -8.40 8.76
C THR A 76 7.50 -9.47 8.81
N ASP A 77 7.16 -10.69 8.41
CA ASP A 77 8.12 -11.75 8.16
C ASP A 77 8.64 -11.71 6.71
N ASP A 78 9.42 -12.72 6.32
CA ASP A 78 9.97 -12.88 4.98
C ASP A 78 9.07 -13.69 4.03
N ALA A 79 7.86 -14.09 4.45
CA ALA A 79 7.03 -15.02 3.72
C ALA A 79 6.07 -14.33 2.74
N VAL A 80 5.14 -13.50 3.24
CA VAL A 80 4.09 -12.86 2.43
C VAL A 80 3.81 -11.45 2.95
N ASN A 81 3.75 -10.49 2.03
CA ASN A 81 3.37 -9.11 2.33
C ASN A 81 2.01 -8.80 1.71
N HIS A 82 1.09 -8.27 2.53
CA HIS A 82 -0.21 -7.75 2.10
C HIS A 82 -0.24 -6.23 2.27
N VAL A 83 -1.40 -5.62 1.98
CA VAL A 83 -1.67 -4.23 2.37
C VAL A 83 -1.39 -4.10 3.88
N GLY A 84 -0.57 -3.11 4.23
CA GLY A 84 -0.04 -2.91 5.57
C GLY A 84 -1.05 -2.27 6.54
N LEU A 85 -0.53 -1.49 7.48
CA LEU A 85 -1.35 -0.74 8.43
C LEU A 85 -1.55 0.70 7.95
N CYS A 86 -2.79 1.17 7.97
CA CYS A 86 -3.14 2.59 7.89
C CYS A 86 -3.73 3.03 9.23
N VAL A 87 -3.37 4.22 9.69
CA VAL A 87 -3.84 4.82 10.94
C VAL A 87 -4.28 6.25 10.64
N ASP A 88 -5.42 6.64 11.19
CA ASP A 88 -6.01 7.96 11.00
C ASP A 88 -6.82 8.36 12.26
N ASP A 89 -7.18 9.63 12.38
CA ASP A 89 -8.01 10.20 13.46
C ASP A 89 -7.52 9.86 14.88
N ILE A 90 -6.24 10.10 15.16
CA ILE A 90 -5.62 9.76 16.44
C ILE A 90 -6.05 10.76 17.52
N ALA A 91 -6.66 10.26 18.60
CA ALA A 91 -7.19 11.10 19.68
C ALA A 91 -6.77 10.61 21.08
N ILE A 92 -6.53 11.56 21.98
CA ILE A 92 -6.48 11.34 23.44
C ILE A 92 -7.42 12.37 24.08
N PRO A 93 -8.72 12.04 24.24
CA PRO A 93 -9.75 12.98 24.66
C PRO A 93 -9.47 13.64 26.01
N GLU A 94 -8.91 12.91 26.97
CA GLU A 94 -8.57 13.38 28.31
C GLU A 94 -7.50 14.47 28.30
N LEU A 95 -6.70 14.54 27.23
CA LEU A 95 -5.71 15.59 26.99
C LEU A 95 -6.20 16.66 26.02
N GLY A 96 -7.40 16.49 25.44
CA GLY A 96 -7.90 17.32 24.35
C GLY A 96 -7.04 17.23 23.08
N TYR A 97 -6.31 16.13 22.91
CA TYR A 97 -5.42 15.89 21.77
C TYR A 97 -6.18 15.22 20.63
N PHE A 98 -5.99 15.72 19.41
CA PHE A 98 -6.50 15.15 18.18
C PHE A 98 -5.54 15.44 17.03
N TYR A 99 -5.33 14.44 16.15
CA TYR A 99 -4.50 14.52 14.97
C TYR A 99 -5.08 13.65 13.86
N ASP A 100 -5.55 14.30 12.79
CA ASP A 100 -6.15 13.71 11.58
C ASP A 100 -5.12 13.38 10.48
N VAL A 101 -3.83 13.53 10.78
CA VAL A 101 -2.72 13.22 9.85
C VAL A 101 -2.68 14.12 8.60
N GLU A 102 -3.59 15.06 8.40
CA GLU A 102 -3.68 15.86 7.16
C GLU A 102 -2.60 16.96 7.06
N GLU A 103 -2.16 17.53 8.19
CA GLU A 103 -1.14 18.59 8.22
C GLU A 103 -0.18 18.48 9.41
N GLY A 104 1.10 18.77 9.15
CA GLY A 104 2.15 18.72 10.17
C GLY A 104 2.45 17.29 10.62
N GLU A 105 3.10 17.16 11.77
CA GLU A 105 3.50 15.85 12.34
C GLU A 105 2.65 15.46 13.56
N GLY A 106 1.84 16.37 14.11
CA GLY A 106 0.99 16.08 15.27
C GLY A 106 1.72 15.65 16.55
N GLY A 107 3.05 15.79 16.63
CA GLY A 107 3.87 15.24 17.73
C GLY A 107 4.36 13.81 17.50
N TRP A 108 4.05 13.21 16.35
CA TRP A 108 4.56 11.90 15.93
C TRP A 108 5.94 12.03 15.28
N VAL A 109 6.71 10.95 15.35
CA VAL A 109 7.96 10.79 14.61
C VAL A 109 7.81 9.56 13.74
N ALA A 110 7.82 9.77 12.43
CA ALA A 110 7.67 8.68 11.46
C ALA A 110 9.02 7.98 11.22
N GLU A 111 9.12 6.72 11.64
CA GLU A 111 10.25 5.84 11.38
C GLU A 111 9.78 4.67 10.50
N GLY A 112 9.76 4.89 9.19
CA GLY A 112 9.28 3.91 8.20
C GLY A 112 7.82 4.08 7.78
N PHE A 113 6.98 4.69 8.62
CA PHE A 113 5.66 5.16 8.20
C PHE A 113 5.78 6.36 7.26
N ILE A 114 4.83 6.50 6.35
CA ILE A 114 4.69 7.67 5.50
C ILE A 114 3.26 8.17 5.55
N ARG A 115 3.08 9.49 5.49
CA ARG A 115 1.77 10.07 5.20
C ARG A 115 1.47 9.90 3.72
N THR A 116 0.27 9.41 3.40
CA THR A 116 -0.15 9.11 2.04
C THR A 116 -1.63 9.43 1.85
N ASP A 117 -1.98 9.98 0.68
CA ASP A 117 -3.35 10.10 0.20
C ASP A 117 -3.82 8.83 -0.55
N ASN A 118 -2.98 7.78 -0.49
CA ASN A 118 -3.14 6.51 -1.20
C ASN A 118 -3.20 6.67 -2.73
N VAL A 119 -2.59 7.73 -3.27
CA VAL A 119 -2.45 7.95 -4.72
C VAL A 119 -1.02 7.68 -5.15
N LEU A 120 -0.83 6.62 -5.96
CA LEU A 120 0.46 6.30 -6.56
C LEU A 120 0.51 6.72 -8.04
N PRO A 121 1.61 7.32 -8.52
CA PRO A 121 1.76 7.62 -9.93
C PRO A 121 1.87 6.32 -10.73
N GLN A 122 0.87 6.05 -11.56
CA GLN A 122 0.90 4.93 -12.51
C GLN A 122 1.65 5.34 -13.78
N ARG A 123 2.76 4.65 -14.07
CA ARG A 123 3.48 4.78 -15.35
C ARG A 123 3.31 3.54 -16.22
N PHE A 124 3.64 3.64 -17.50
CA PHE A 124 3.63 2.50 -18.41
C PHE A 124 4.93 2.39 -19.21
N LEU A 125 5.32 1.14 -19.47
CA LEU A 125 6.24 0.78 -20.54
C LEU A 125 5.41 0.13 -21.65
N VAL A 126 5.39 0.77 -22.81
CA VAL A 126 4.70 0.26 -23.98
C VAL A 126 5.72 -0.12 -25.03
N GLN A 127 5.68 -1.39 -25.45
CA GLN A 127 6.58 -1.96 -26.45
C GLN A 127 5.78 -2.60 -27.57
N LEU A 128 6.23 -2.39 -28.81
CA LEU A 128 5.73 -3.10 -29.97
C LEU A 128 6.76 -4.14 -30.39
N ILE A 129 6.32 -5.38 -30.54
CA ILE A 129 7.10 -6.46 -31.14
C ILE A 129 6.55 -6.67 -32.55
N GLU A 130 7.38 -6.35 -33.55
CA GLU A 130 7.10 -6.60 -34.97
C GLU A 130 7.74 -7.96 -35.32
N LEU A 131 6.91 -8.89 -35.79
CA LEU A 131 7.29 -10.25 -36.12
C LEU A 131 7.26 -10.42 -37.63
N ASP A 132 8.45 -10.58 -38.19
CA ASP A 132 8.75 -10.99 -39.55
C ASP A 132 9.94 -11.97 -39.51
N SER A 133 10.75 -12.06 -40.57
CA SER A 133 11.97 -12.90 -40.60
C SER A 133 13.06 -12.50 -39.60
N GLU A 134 13.07 -11.24 -39.15
CA GLU A 134 13.98 -10.66 -38.17
C GLU A 134 13.18 -9.85 -37.14
N PRO A 135 12.73 -10.48 -36.02
CA PRO A 135 11.91 -9.81 -35.02
C PRO A 135 12.52 -8.53 -34.46
N ARG A 136 11.71 -7.48 -34.35
CA ARG A 136 12.13 -6.15 -33.85
C ARG A 136 11.28 -5.72 -32.67
N VAL A 137 11.91 -5.06 -31.71
CA VAL A 137 11.24 -4.48 -30.55
C VAL A 137 11.43 -2.97 -30.57
N ARG A 138 10.32 -2.23 -30.55
CA ARG A 138 10.28 -0.77 -30.54
C ARG A 138 9.58 -0.29 -29.28
N ARG A 139 10.18 0.67 -28.57
CA ARG A 139 9.52 1.35 -27.45
C ARG A 139 8.63 2.46 -28.01
N MET A 140 7.42 2.57 -27.47
CA MET A 140 6.58 3.76 -27.66
C MET A 140 6.96 4.79 -26.61
N GLU A 141 7.33 5.98 -27.05
CA GLU A 141 7.51 7.11 -26.15
C GLU A 141 6.15 7.59 -25.65
N LEU A 142 6.06 7.81 -24.34
CA LEU A 142 4.85 8.30 -23.67
C LEU A 142 5.14 9.69 -23.08
N ASP A 143 4.12 10.54 -23.08
CA ASP A 143 4.21 11.86 -22.47
C ASP A 143 3.96 11.85 -20.95
N GLN A 144 3.87 13.04 -20.35
CA GLN A 144 3.61 13.20 -18.90
C GLN A 144 2.24 12.67 -18.47
N ARG A 145 1.30 12.53 -19.41
CA ARG A 145 -0.04 11.97 -19.19
C ARG A 145 -0.10 10.47 -19.49
N GLN A 146 1.05 9.86 -19.80
CA GLN A 146 1.17 8.46 -20.22
C GLN A 146 0.45 8.16 -21.55
N GLU A 147 0.32 9.17 -22.40
CA GLU A 147 -0.26 9.05 -23.73
C GLU A 147 0.87 8.93 -24.77
N GLY A 148 0.67 8.09 -25.79
CA GLY A 148 1.66 7.89 -26.84
C GLY A 148 1.06 7.27 -28.10
N ARG A 149 1.82 7.34 -29.20
CA ARG A 149 1.44 6.76 -30.49
C ARG A 149 2.65 6.16 -31.17
N LEU A 150 2.42 5.05 -31.86
CA LEU A 150 3.42 4.41 -32.71
C LEU A 150 2.78 3.97 -34.02
N VAL A 151 3.48 4.18 -35.12
CA VAL A 151 3.04 3.76 -36.46
C VAL A 151 3.75 2.46 -36.84
N VAL A 152 2.96 1.47 -37.25
CA VAL A 152 3.42 0.21 -37.84
C VAL A 152 3.25 0.34 -39.34
N ARG A 153 4.34 0.23 -40.10
CA ARG A 153 4.32 0.28 -41.57
C ARG A 153 4.40 -1.14 -42.12
N GLY A 154 3.77 -1.38 -43.26
CA GLY A 154 3.82 -2.69 -43.93
C GLY A 154 3.15 -3.83 -43.16
N LEU A 155 2.22 -3.54 -42.24
CA LEU A 155 1.50 -4.58 -41.51
C LEU A 155 0.61 -5.39 -42.48
N GLY A 156 0.85 -6.70 -42.55
CA GLY A 156 0.21 -7.59 -43.51
C GLY A 156 0.98 -7.77 -44.82
N GLU A 157 2.10 -7.07 -45.01
CA GLU A 157 3.00 -7.21 -46.16
C GLU A 157 4.42 -7.58 -45.71
N GLU A 158 5.13 -6.63 -45.09
CA GLU A 158 6.49 -6.79 -44.57
C GLU A 158 6.48 -7.30 -43.12
N VAL A 159 5.54 -6.82 -42.32
CA VAL A 159 5.33 -7.25 -40.93
C VAL A 159 4.16 -8.22 -40.90
N GLU A 160 4.45 -9.51 -40.68
CA GLU A 160 3.43 -10.55 -40.64
C GLU A 160 2.50 -10.39 -39.44
N ARG A 161 3.06 -10.00 -38.28
CA ARG A 161 2.31 -9.81 -37.04
C ARG A 161 2.94 -8.72 -36.18
N ALA A 162 2.10 -7.97 -35.49
CA ALA A 162 2.54 -7.05 -34.44
C ALA A 162 1.92 -7.44 -33.10
N VAL A 163 2.69 -7.32 -32.01
CA VAL A 163 2.25 -7.56 -30.64
C VAL A 163 2.52 -6.31 -29.81
N LEU A 164 1.47 -5.71 -29.27
CA LEU A 164 1.59 -4.60 -28.32
C LEU A 164 1.69 -5.17 -26.90
N VAL A 165 2.77 -4.83 -26.21
CA VAL A 165 3.01 -5.18 -24.80
C VAL A 165 2.87 -3.90 -23.98
N VAL A 166 1.92 -3.91 -23.05
CA VAL A 166 1.68 -2.81 -22.12
C VAL A 166 2.01 -3.32 -20.72
N SER A 167 2.98 -2.69 -20.06
CA SER A 167 3.42 -3.06 -18.72
C SER A 167 3.23 -1.87 -17.77
N GLY A 168 2.46 -2.06 -16.70
CA GLY A 168 2.38 -1.10 -15.62
C GLY A 168 3.72 -0.97 -14.89
N LEU A 169 4.12 0.26 -14.59
CA LEU A 169 5.35 0.62 -13.90
C LEU A 169 5.03 1.49 -12.67
N ALA A 170 4.26 0.93 -11.74
CA ALA A 170 4.13 1.46 -10.39
C ALA A 170 4.90 0.52 -9.47
N PRO A 171 6.05 0.95 -8.90
CA PRO A 171 6.81 0.10 -7.98
C PRO A 171 5.95 -0.32 -6.79
N VAL A 172 6.13 -1.55 -6.33
CA VAL A 172 5.61 -2.05 -5.04
C VAL A 172 4.07 -2.06 -4.92
N THR A 173 3.33 -1.95 -6.03
CA THR A 173 1.88 -2.17 -6.05
C THR A 173 1.52 -3.46 -6.78
N THR A 174 0.47 -4.13 -6.30
CA THR A 174 -0.19 -5.27 -6.94
C THR A 174 -1.51 -4.88 -7.62
N GLU A 175 -1.85 -3.59 -7.60
CA GLU A 175 -3.09 -3.07 -8.17
C GLU A 175 -3.12 -3.16 -9.71
N LEU A 176 -4.31 -3.35 -10.26
CA LEU A 176 -4.52 -3.43 -11.70
C LEU A 176 -4.30 -2.06 -12.36
N ALA A 177 -3.28 -1.96 -13.22
CA ALA A 177 -3.03 -0.78 -14.02
C ALA A 177 -3.99 -0.74 -15.23
N SER A 178 -4.99 0.15 -15.15
CA SER A 178 -5.98 0.34 -16.22
C SER A 178 -5.39 1.16 -17.38
N TYR A 179 -5.65 0.73 -18.62
CA TYR A 179 -5.22 1.42 -19.84
C TYR A 179 -6.27 1.27 -20.95
N GLU A 180 -6.20 2.15 -21.94
CA GLU A 180 -6.97 2.06 -23.17
C GLU A 180 -6.03 2.14 -24.36
N TYR A 181 -6.36 1.45 -25.45
CA TYR A 181 -5.65 1.56 -26.71
C TYR A 181 -6.63 1.48 -27.88
N SER A 182 -6.25 2.12 -28.99
CA SER A 182 -6.99 2.05 -30.24
C SER A 182 -6.03 1.78 -31.39
N ILE A 183 -6.48 0.97 -32.35
CA ILE A 183 -5.76 0.73 -33.60
C ILE A 183 -6.61 1.33 -34.72
N VAL A 184 -6.04 2.29 -35.44
CA VAL A 184 -6.71 2.96 -36.56
C VAL A 184 -5.83 2.86 -37.81
N PRO A 185 -6.42 2.70 -39.00
CA PRO A 185 -5.68 2.90 -40.24
C PRO A 185 -5.03 4.27 -40.25
N VAL A 186 -3.82 4.36 -40.81
CA VAL A 186 -3.22 5.67 -41.09
C VAL A 186 -3.86 6.17 -42.37
N GLU A 187 -4.57 7.29 -42.31
CA GLU A 187 -5.01 8.01 -43.51
C GLU A 187 -3.80 8.73 -44.11
N ASP A 188 -3.63 8.60 -45.44
CA ASP A 188 -2.59 9.28 -46.23
C ASP A 188 -2.80 10.80 -46.29
#